data_AF-A0A3N5S2N6-F1
#
_entry.id   AF-A0A3N5S2N6-F1
#
_cell.length_a   1.000
_cell.length_b   1.000
_cell.length_c   1.000
_cell.angle_alpha   90.00
_cell.angle_beta   90.00
_cell.angle_gamma   90.00
#
_symmetry.space_group_name_H-M   'P 1'
#
loop_
_entity.id
_entity.type
_entity.pdbx_description
1 polymer ?
#
loop_
_entity_poly.entity_id
_entity_poly.type
_entity_poly.pdbx_seq_one_letter_code
_entity_poly.pdbx_strand_id
1 'polypeptide(L)'
;MKLSFSRVPMLARLAIGILFIFAISLAFFNLLMSPPSNELGLMALFLAITAFASALAGYAAYRLGWVNRSPALRWTLLGGYALASILTFFNVWFSAELMFASEHDLLLAIVLLVFAGGIAMILGYFLSSTVTERIDLLKGAAEKLAQGDLQTRVPVDGRDEVAALSSTFNQMAEQLQAA
;
A
#
# COMPACT_ATOMS: atom_id res chain seq x y z
N MET A 1 16.68 -9.28 -17.10
CA MET A 1 16.44 -7.85 -17.35
C MET A 1 15.58 -7.30 -16.20
N LYS A 2 16.19 -6.98 -15.05
CA LYS A 2 15.48 -6.39 -13.90
C LYS A 2 15.29 -4.91 -14.20
N LEU A 3 14.11 -4.54 -14.72
CA LEU A 3 13.72 -3.14 -14.90
C LEU A 3 13.92 -2.40 -13.57
N SER A 4 14.75 -1.36 -13.61
CA SER A 4 15.15 -0.53 -12.48
C SER A 4 13.98 0.31 -11.96
N PHE A 5 13.01 -0.33 -11.30
CA PHE A 5 11.94 0.35 -10.56
C PHE A 5 12.44 0.97 -9.23
N SER A 6 13.72 0.78 -8.91
CA SER A 6 14.38 1.13 -7.65
C SER A 6 14.73 2.61 -7.50
N ARG A 7 14.68 3.43 -8.57
CA ARG A 7 14.96 4.89 -8.48
C ARG A 7 13.72 5.76 -8.25
N VAL A 8 12.52 5.19 -8.36
CA VAL A 8 11.28 5.96 -8.18
C VAL A 8 11.00 6.04 -6.68
N PRO A 9 10.97 7.24 -6.07
CA PRO A 9 10.70 7.37 -4.66
C PRO A 9 9.37 6.68 -4.34
N MET A 10 9.31 6.07 -3.17
CA MET A 10 8.18 5.25 -2.73
C MET A 10 6.82 5.98 -2.89
N LEU A 11 6.80 7.29 -2.64
CA LEU A 11 5.63 8.15 -2.87
C LEU A 11 5.23 8.30 -4.33
N ALA A 12 6.20 8.37 -5.26
CA ALA A 12 5.90 8.45 -6.68
C ALA A 12 5.30 7.14 -7.21
N ARG A 13 5.73 5.98 -6.69
CA ARG A 13 5.11 4.68 -7.04
C ARG A 13 3.65 4.62 -6.59
N LEU A 14 3.35 5.10 -5.38
CA LEU A 14 1.98 5.20 -4.86
C LEU A 14 1.14 6.17 -5.70
N ALA A 15 1.66 7.35 -6.01
CA ALA A 15 0.97 8.34 -6.84
C ALA A 15 0.67 7.82 -8.25
N ILE A 16 1.66 7.18 -8.90
CA ILE A 16 1.48 6.55 -10.22
C ILE A 16 0.39 5.48 -10.17
N GLY A 17 0.41 4.63 -9.14
CA GLY A 17 -0.62 3.61 -8.97
C GLY A 17 -2.02 4.21 -8.81
N ILE A 18 -2.18 5.21 -7.95
CA ILE A 18 -3.47 5.87 -7.73
C ILE A 18 -3.97 6.52 -9.02
N LEU A 19 -3.10 7.24 -9.73
CA LEU A 19 -3.45 7.87 -11.02
C LEU A 19 -3.83 6.83 -12.08
N PHE A 20 -3.14 5.69 -12.11
CA PHE A 20 -3.44 4.60 -13.02
C PHE A 20 -4.83 4.01 -12.76
N ILE A 21 -5.15 3.74 -11.50
CA ILE A 21 -6.46 3.19 -11.12
C ILE A 21 -7.57 4.21 -11.36
N PHE A 22 -7.33 5.48 -11.06
CA PHE A 22 -8.24 6.58 -11.40
C PHE A 22 -8.54 6.63 -12.91
N ALA A 23 -7.49 6.59 -13.75
CA ALA A 23 -7.64 6.62 -15.20
C ALA A 23 -8.37 5.39 -15.74
N ILE A 24 -8.07 4.19 -15.21
CA ILE A 24 -8.76 2.95 -15.59
C ILE A 24 -10.24 3.01 -15.21
N SER A 25 -10.55 3.44 -13.98
CA SER A 25 -11.94 3.54 -13.53
C SER A 25 -12.74 4.51 -14.39
N LEU A 26 -12.16 5.66 -14.78
CA LEU A 26 -12.81 6.60 -15.69
C LEU A 26 -12.95 6.06 -17.11
N ALA A 27 -11.92 5.43 -17.66
CA ALA A 27 -11.98 4.83 -18.99
C ALA A 27 -13.05 3.74 -19.04
N PHE A 28 -13.11 2.88 -18.01
CA PHE A 28 -14.12 1.83 -17.88
C PHE A 28 -15.54 2.42 -17.78
N PHE A 29 -15.74 3.44 -16.95
CA PHE A 29 -17.01 4.14 -16.83
C PHE A 29 -17.45 4.75 -18.17
N ASN A 30 -16.55 5.43 -18.89
CA ASN A 30 -16.85 6.04 -20.18
C ASN A 30 -17.18 5.00 -21.28
N LEU A 31 -16.40 3.91 -21.36
CA LEU A 31 -16.59 2.85 -22.36
C LEU A 31 -17.87 2.04 -22.15
N LEU A 32 -18.22 1.71 -20.90
CA LEU A 32 -19.39 0.89 -20.61
C LEU A 32 -20.70 1.68 -20.60
N MET A 33 -20.72 2.90 -20.08
CA MET A 33 -21.97 3.65 -19.90
C MET A 33 -22.27 4.66 -21.01
N SER A 34 -21.28 5.09 -21.81
CA SER A 34 -21.43 6.28 -22.69
C SER A 34 -22.22 7.43 -22.02
N PRO A 35 -21.85 7.83 -20.78
CA PRO A 35 -22.71 8.69 -19.99
C PRO A 35 -22.77 10.12 -20.55
N PRO A 36 -23.85 10.87 -20.28
CA PRO A 36 -23.92 12.28 -20.63
C PRO A 36 -22.80 13.07 -19.93
N SER A 37 -22.29 14.10 -20.61
CA SER A 37 -21.06 14.81 -20.21
C SER A 37 -21.04 15.40 -18.79
N ASN A 38 -22.19 15.67 -18.20
CA ASN A 38 -22.36 16.11 -16.82
C ASN A 38 -22.09 15.01 -15.77
N GLU A 39 -22.48 13.76 -16.05
CA GLU A 39 -22.29 12.63 -15.13
C GLU A 39 -20.83 12.17 -15.07
N LEU A 40 -20.13 12.25 -16.21
CA LEU A 40 -18.66 12.05 -16.27
C LEU A 40 -17.92 12.99 -15.31
N GLY A 41 -18.33 14.27 -15.26
CA GLY A 41 -17.72 15.27 -14.39
C GLY A 41 -17.92 14.97 -12.91
N LEU A 42 -19.13 14.56 -12.52
CA LEU A 42 -19.45 14.18 -11.14
C LEU A 42 -18.66 12.96 -10.68
N MET A 43 -18.59 11.93 -11.53
CA MET A 43 -17.80 10.72 -11.25
C MET A 43 -16.31 11.05 -11.13
N ALA A 44 -15.76 11.82 -12.07
CA ALA A 44 -14.36 12.24 -12.03
C ALA A 44 -14.04 13.05 -10.76
N LEU A 45 -14.94 13.95 -10.36
CA LEU A 45 -14.79 14.72 -9.13
C LEU A 45 -14.81 13.82 -7.89
N PHE A 46 -15.75 12.87 -7.81
CA PHE A 46 -15.84 11.95 -6.69
C PHE A 46 -14.60 11.03 -6.59
N LEU A 47 -14.19 10.42 -7.70
CA LEU A 47 -12.98 9.61 -7.77
C LEU A 47 -11.74 10.45 -7.42
N ALA A 48 -11.71 11.73 -7.77
CA ALA A 48 -10.59 12.60 -7.44
C ALA A 48 -10.54 12.90 -5.93
N ILE A 49 -11.69 13.15 -5.30
CA ILE A 49 -11.79 13.37 -3.85
C ILE A 49 -11.36 12.11 -3.09
N THR A 50 -11.88 10.94 -3.47
CA THR A 50 -11.54 9.66 -2.82
C THR A 50 -10.09 9.24 -3.08
N ALA A 51 -9.57 9.44 -4.30
CA ALA A 51 -8.16 9.27 -4.62
C ALA A 51 -7.28 10.17 -3.74
N PHE A 52 -7.65 11.44 -3.60
CA PHE A 52 -6.91 12.40 -2.79
C PHE A 52 -6.93 12.02 -1.31
N ALA A 53 -8.10 11.68 -0.75
CA ALA A 53 -8.23 11.22 0.62
C ALA A 53 -7.38 9.96 0.90
N SER A 54 -7.40 9.01 -0.04
CA SER A 54 -6.60 7.78 0.04
C SER A 54 -5.10 8.05 -0.04
N ALA A 55 -4.68 8.92 -0.96
CA ALA A 55 -3.30 9.35 -1.11
C ALA A 55 -2.80 10.07 0.14
N LEU A 56 -3.63 10.95 0.71
CA LEU A 56 -3.33 11.66 1.96
C LEU A 56 -3.17 10.68 3.13
N ALA A 57 -4.09 9.72 3.25
CA ALA A 57 -4.01 8.68 4.29
C ALA A 57 -2.74 7.83 4.15
N GLY A 58 -2.42 7.37 2.94
CA GLY A 58 -1.20 6.61 2.65
C GLY A 58 0.08 7.44 2.89
N TYR A 59 0.09 8.71 2.49
CA TYR A 59 1.19 9.62 2.75
C TYR A 59 1.38 9.90 4.24
N ALA A 60 0.30 10.14 4.98
CA ALA A 60 0.35 10.34 6.42
C ALA A 60 0.88 9.08 7.13
N ALA A 61 0.40 7.90 6.74
CA ALA A 61 0.90 6.61 7.25
C ALA A 61 2.41 6.45 7.02
N TYR A 62 2.89 6.78 5.81
CA TYR A 62 4.30 6.74 5.46
C TYR A 62 5.12 7.77 6.26
N ARG A 63 4.70 9.05 6.25
CA ARG A 63 5.44 10.16 6.89
C ARG A 63 5.52 10.03 8.40
N LEU A 64 4.46 9.53 9.04
CA LEU A 64 4.45 9.27 10.48
C LEU A 64 5.29 8.04 10.87
N GLY A 65 5.85 7.33 9.87
CA GLY A 65 6.64 6.12 10.07
C GLY A 65 5.83 5.03 10.76
N TRP A 66 4.52 4.97 10.49
CA TRP A 66 3.61 4.10 11.23
C TRP A 66 4.04 2.63 11.17
N VAL A 67 4.52 2.19 10.01
CA VAL A 67 5.05 0.84 9.79
C VAL A 67 6.21 0.52 10.74
N ASN A 68 7.12 1.46 10.95
CA ASN A 68 8.33 1.24 11.75
C ASN A 68 8.11 1.51 13.25
N ARG A 69 7.16 2.38 13.62
CA ARG A 69 6.84 2.67 15.02
C ARG A 69 5.96 1.62 15.68
N SER A 70 5.23 0.83 14.89
CA SER A 70 4.27 -0.13 15.42
C SER A 70 4.99 -1.25 16.20
N PRO A 71 4.46 -1.66 17.35
CA PRO A 71 5.11 -2.64 18.23
C PRO A 71 5.03 -4.08 17.70
N ALA A 72 4.11 -4.35 16.78
CA ALA A 72 3.98 -5.63 16.11
C ALA A 72 3.59 -5.42 14.65
N LEU A 73 4.15 -6.23 13.76
CA LEU A 73 3.84 -6.28 12.34
C LEU A 73 2.35 -6.53 12.11
N ARG A 74 1.73 -7.35 12.96
CA ARG A 74 0.30 -7.63 12.94
C ARG A 74 -0.54 -6.37 13.08
N TRP A 75 -0.16 -5.46 13.98
CA TRP A 75 -0.87 -4.19 14.16
C TRP A 75 -0.72 -3.28 12.95
N THR A 76 0.46 -3.27 12.32
CA THR A 76 0.65 -2.54 11.06
C THR A 76 -0.23 -3.08 9.94
N LEU A 77 -0.30 -4.40 9.79
CA LEU A 77 -1.14 -5.06 8.79
C LEU A 77 -2.63 -4.79 9.05
N LEU A 78 -3.09 -4.95 10.29
CA LEU A 78 -4.46 -4.63 10.69
C LEU A 78 -4.80 -3.17 10.41
N GLY A 79 -3.86 -2.26 10.63
CA GLY A 79 -3.98 -0.86 10.28
C GLY A 79 -4.21 -0.63 8.79
N GLY A 80 -3.40 -1.27 7.94
CA GLY A 80 -3.58 -1.22 6.48
C GLY A 80 -4.94 -1.78 6.03
N TYR A 81 -5.37 -2.91 6.60
CA TYR A 81 -6.68 -3.49 6.33
C TYR A 81 -7.82 -2.58 6.81
N ALA A 82 -7.69 -1.95 7.97
CA ALA A 82 -8.68 -1.01 8.48
C ALA A 82 -8.84 0.19 7.54
N LEU A 83 -7.74 0.77 7.05
CA LEU A 83 -7.79 1.85 6.05
C LEU A 83 -8.49 1.42 4.76
N ALA A 84 -8.16 0.23 4.24
CA ALA A 84 -8.80 -0.32 3.05
C ALA A 84 -10.31 -0.55 3.26
N SER A 85 -10.69 -1.06 4.43
CA SER A 85 -12.09 -1.29 4.81
C SER A 85 -12.87 0.01 4.96
N ILE A 86 -12.28 1.04 5.58
CA ILE A 86 -12.90 2.38 5.69
C ILE A 86 -13.14 2.96 4.29
N LEU A 87 -12.15 2.88 3.40
CA LEU A 87 -12.28 3.37 2.04
C LEU A 87 -13.36 2.62 1.26
N THR A 88 -13.39 1.29 1.37
CA THR A 88 -14.40 0.44 0.71
C THR A 88 -15.79 0.74 1.24
N PHE A 89 -15.93 0.81 2.56
CA PHE A 89 -17.20 1.14 3.21
C PHE A 89 -17.72 2.50 2.76
N PHE A 90 -16.86 3.53 2.75
CA PHE A 90 -17.24 4.87 2.30
C PHE A 90 -17.69 4.87 0.83
N ASN A 91 -16.96 4.16 -0.05
CA ASN A 91 -17.35 4.03 -1.45
C ASN A 91 -18.70 3.33 -1.60
N VAL A 92 -18.96 2.25 -0.86
CA VAL A 92 -20.23 1.50 -0.92
C VAL A 92 -21.39 2.33 -0.37
N TRP A 93 -21.21 2.99 0.78
CA TRP A 93 -22.21 3.89 1.34
C TRP A 93 -22.60 4.97 0.34
N PHE A 94 -21.60 5.64 -0.23
CA PHE A 94 -21.83 6.71 -1.19
C PHE A 94 -22.51 6.19 -2.47
N SER A 95 -22.09 5.01 -2.95
CA SER A 95 -22.75 4.33 -4.07
C SER A 95 -24.22 4.08 -3.78
N ALA A 96 -24.53 3.60 -2.58
CA ALA A 96 -25.90 3.27 -2.19
C ALA A 96 -26.78 4.53 -2.12
N GLU A 97 -26.27 5.64 -1.56
CA GLU A 97 -26.98 6.92 -1.50
C GLU A 97 -27.33 7.44 -2.91
N LEU A 98 -26.42 7.30 -3.88
CA LEU A 98 -26.66 7.64 -5.28
C LEU A 98 -27.69 6.71 -5.93
N MET A 99 -27.65 5.41 -5.62
CA MET A 99 -28.57 4.40 -6.18
C MET A 99 -30.04 4.63 -5.80
N PHE A 100 -30.32 5.31 -4.68
CA PHE A 100 -31.68 5.70 -4.29
C PHE A 100 -32.20 6.95 -5.03
N ALA A 101 -31.33 7.69 -5.72
CA ALA A 101 -31.69 8.87 -6.52
C ALA A 101 -31.97 8.54 -8.00
N SER A 102 -31.47 7.40 -8.52
CA SER A 102 -31.62 6.99 -9.93
C SER A 102 -31.65 5.46 -10.10
N GLU A 103 -32.68 4.91 -10.76
CA GLU A 103 -32.90 3.46 -10.94
C GLU A 103 -31.85 2.69 -11.78
N HIS A 104 -30.72 3.29 -12.19
CA HIS A 104 -29.75 2.68 -13.14
C HIS A 104 -28.32 2.43 -12.60
N ASP A 105 -28.06 2.53 -11.30
CA ASP A 105 -26.70 2.70 -10.76
C ASP A 105 -25.94 1.42 -10.31
N LEU A 106 -26.35 0.22 -10.74
CA LEU A 106 -25.59 -1.02 -10.44
C LEU A 106 -24.17 -0.97 -11.04
N LEU A 107 -24.04 -0.44 -12.25
CA LEU A 107 -22.74 -0.28 -12.92
C LEU A 107 -21.86 0.77 -12.23
N LEU A 108 -22.47 1.82 -11.66
CA LEU A 108 -21.76 2.86 -10.91
C LEU A 108 -21.13 2.29 -9.64
N ALA A 109 -21.87 1.46 -8.91
CA ALA A 109 -21.37 0.71 -7.77
C ALA A 109 -20.19 -0.20 -8.15
N ILE A 110 -20.25 -0.86 -9.31
CA ILE A 110 -19.15 -1.70 -9.81
C ILE A 110 -17.87 -0.87 -10.04
N VAL A 111 -17.97 0.31 -10.67
CA VAL A 111 -16.80 1.18 -10.88
C VAL A 111 -16.18 1.62 -9.56
N LEU A 112 -17.00 2.02 -8.59
CA LEU A 112 -16.52 2.46 -7.28
C LEU A 112 -15.89 1.32 -6.46
N LEU A 113 -16.44 0.11 -6.56
CA LEU A 113 -15.85 -1.09 -5.94
C LEU A 113 -14.52 -1.47 -6.58
N VAL A 114 -14.42 -1.44 -7.91
CA VAL A 114 -13.15 -1.70 -8.62
C VAL A 114 -12.11 -0.65 -8.24
N PHE A 115 -12.51 0.62 -8.17
CA PHE A 115 -11.63 1.70 -7.74
C PHE A 115 -11.14 1.48 -6.30
N ALA A 116 -12.04 1.26 -5.35
CA ALA A 116 -11.71 1.04 -3.94
C ALA A 116 -10.81 -0.18 -3.73
N GLY A 117 -11.16 -1.31 -4.36
CA GLY A 117 -10.36 -2.54 -4.32
C GLY A 117 -8.97 -2.33 -4.92
N GLY A 118 -8.91 -1.59 -6.02
CA GLY A 118 -7.65 -1.18 -6.63
C GLY A 118 -6.75 -0.38 -5.70
N ILE A 119 -7.29 0.66 -5.06
CA ILE A 119 -6.54 1.47 -4.08
C ILE A 119 -6.08 0.59 -2.90
N ALA A 120 -6.95 -0.29 -2.40
CA ALA A 120 -6.60 -1.22 -1.33
C ALA A 120 -5.42 -2.12 -1.71
N MET A 121 -5.39 -2.65 -2.94
CA MET A 121 -4.27 -3.45 -3.44
C MET A 121 -2.97 -2.66 -3.49
N ILE A 122 -3.00 -1.39 -3.95
CA ILE A 122 -1.81 -0.53 -3.98
C ILE A 122 -1.26 -0.32 -2.57
N LEU A 123 -2.12 0.05 -1.62
CA LEU A 123 -1.71 0.28 -0.24
C LEU A 123 -1.18 -1.00 0.41
N GLY A 124 -1.82 -2.15 0.16
CA GLY A 124 -1.36 -3.44 0.63
C GLY A 124 -0.01 -3.86 0.05
N TYR A 125 0.18 -3.68 -1.26
CA TYR A 125 1.45 -3.94 -1.94
C TYR A 125 2.58 -3.09 -1.34
N PHE A 126 2.31 -1.80 -1.12
CA PHE A 126 3.26 -0.87 -0.52
C PHE A 126 3.68 -1.33 0.88
N LEU A 127 2.70 -1.64 1.73
CA LEU A 127 2.94 -2.12 3.08
C LEU A 127 3.75 -3.43 3.08
N SER A 128 3.37 -4.39 2.23
CA SER A 128 4.10 -5.65 2.07
C SER A 128 5.54 -5.41 1.61
N SER A 129 5.76 -4.50 0.66
CA SER A 129 7.09 -4.26 0.09
C SER A 129 8.11 -3.79 1.13
N THR A 130 7.70 -2.94 2.09
CA THR A 130 8.57 -2.47 3.18
C THR A 130 9.02 -3.61 4.08
N VAL A 131 8.12 -4.55 4.37
CA VAL A 131 8.40 -5.70 5.24
C VAL A 131 9.29 -6.70 4.51
N THR A 132 8.95 -7.00 3.25
CA THR A 132 9.73 -7.90 2.39
C THR A 132 11.16 -7.40 2.22
N GLU A 133 11.36 -6.10 1.99
CA GLU A 133 12.71 -5.52 1.84
C GLU A 133 13.57 -5.73 3.10
N ARG A 134 13.00 -5.54 4.30
CA ARG A 134 13.71 -5.79 5.56
C ARG A 134 14.06 -7.27 5.75
N ILE A 135 13.15 -8.17 5.37
CA ILE A 135 13.39 -9.62 5.41
C ILE A 135 14.47 -10.03 4.41
N ASP A 136 14.45 -9.48 3.19
CA ASP A 136 15.45 -9.77 2.16
C ASP A 136 16.85 -9.28 2.57
N LEU A 137 16.94 -8.12 3.23
CA LEU A 137 18.20 -7.63 3.82
C LEU A 137 18.75 -8.62 4.86
N LEU A 138 17.89 -9.09 5.77
CA LEU A 138 18.27 -10.06 6.78
C LEU A 138 18.69 -11.40 6.16
N LYS A 139 17.95 -11.88 5.15
CA LYS A 139 18.30 -13.09 4.39
C LYS A 139 19.68 -12.96 3.77
N GLY A 140 19.96 -11.87 3.05
CA GLY A 140 21.26 -11.65 2.41
C GLY A 140 22.39 -11.54 3.43
N ALA A 141 22.15 -10.97 4.60
CA ALA A 141 23.13 -10.94 5.68
C ALA A 141 23.39 -12.33 6.28
N ALA A 142 22.36 -13.14 6.45
CA ALA A 142 22.51 -14.52 6.90
C ALA A 142 23.29 -15.38 5.90
N GLU A 143 23.06 -15.20 4.59
CA GLU A 143 23.83 -15.86 3.54
C GLU A 143 25.32 -15.49 3.61
N LYS A 144 25.65 -14.21 3.83
CA LYS A 144 27.04 -13.75 4.00
C LYS A 144 27.69 -14.31 5.27
N LEU A 145 26.96 -14.31 6.38
CA LEU A 145 27.43 -14.88 7.64
C LEU A 145 27.75 -16.38 7.47
N ALA A 146 26.88 -17.12 6.78
CA ALA A 146 27.09 -18.54 6.47
C ALA A 146 28.29 -18.79 5.54
N GLN A 147 28.68 -17.81 4.72
CA GLN A 147 29.88 -17.85 3.88
C GLN A 147 31.16 -17.47 4.65
N GLY A 148 31.07 -17.18 5.96
CA GLY A 148 32.21 -16.84 6.81
C GLY A 148 32.46 -15.35 6.99
N ASP A 149 31.61 -14.47 6.46
CA ASP A 149 31.71 -13.02 6.69
C ASP A 149 31.08 -12.64 8.04
N LEU A 150 31.84 -12.86 9.13
CA LEU A 150 31.43 -12.60 10.51
C LEU A 150 31.29 -11.11 10.86
N GLN A 151 31.78 -10.20 10.00
CA GLN A 151 31.61 -8.75 10.18
C GLN A 151 30.24 -8.26 9.71
N THR A 152 29.47 -9.12 9.04
CA THR A 152 28.14 -8.75 8.54
C THR A 152 27.21 -8.33 9.69
N ARG A 153 26.55 -7.18 9.54
CA ARG A 153 25.51 -6.68 10.45
C ARG A 153 24.32 -6.16 9.65
N VAL A 154 23.14 -6.24 10.25
CA VAL A 154 21.87 -5.74 9.68
C VAL A 154 21.39 -4.52 10.46
N PRO A 155 20.90 -3.46 9.81
CA PRO A 155 20.30 -2.34 10.52
C PRO A 155 19.10 -2.77 11.34
N VAL A 156 19.04 -2.33 12.60
CA VAL A 156 17.89 -2.58 13.50
C VAL A 156 16.93 -1.40 13.40
N ASP A 157 16.12 -1.41 12.35
CA ASP A 157 15.09 -0.40 12.12
C ASP A 157 13.73 -0.87 12.62
N GLY A 158 13.04 -0.01 13.37
CA GLY A 158 11.66 -0.23 13.84
C GLY A 158 11.53 -0.85 15.23
N ARG A 159 10.31 -1.25 15.59
CA ARG A 159 9.94 -1.80 16.91
C ARG A 159 9.17 -3.12 16.86
N ASP A 160 9.11 -3.74 15.69
CA ASP A 160 8.34 -4.95 15.42
C ASP A 160 9.20 -6.22 15.49
N GLU A 161 8.59 -7.36 15.16
CA GLU A 161 9.21 -8.67 15.18
C GLU A 161 10.42 -8.77 14.23
N VAL A 162 10.43 -8.01 13.13
CA VAL A 162 11.56 -7.98 12.18
C VAL A 162 12.75 -7.22 12.79
N ALA A 163 12.48 -6.17 13.57
CA ALA A 163 13.53 -5.44 14.30
C ALA A 163 14.12 -6.33 15.40
N ALA A 164 13.27 -7.04 16.14
CA ALA A 164 13.69 -8.01 17.16
C ALA A 164 14.58 -9.12 16.53
N LEU A 165 14.17 -9.66 15.38
CA LEU A 165 14.94 -10.66 14.66
C LEU A 165 16.29 -10.12 14.17
N SER A 166 16.33 -8.88 13.69
CA SER A 166 17.58 -8.21 13.26
C SER A 166 18.55 -8.03 14.43
N SER A 167 18.03 -7.69 15.62
CA SER A 167 18.82 -7.60 16.86
C SER A 167 19.40 -8.97 17.24
N THR A 168 18.58 -10.02 17.26
CA THR A 168 19.02 -11.39 17.55
C THR A 168 20.07 -11.88 16.56
N PHE A 169 19.90 -11.59 15.26
CA PHE A 169 20.88 -11.91 14.23
C PHE A 169 22.24 -11.26 14.52
N ASN A 170 22.27 -9.96 14.80
CA ASN A 170 23.51 -9.24 15.10
C ASN A 170 24.22 -9.79 16.34
N GLN A 171 23.46 -10.18 17.38
CA GLN A 171 24.00 -10.81 18.58
C GLN A 171 24.65 -12.17 18.28
N MET A 172 24.02 -13.01 17.46
CA MET A 172 24.61 -14.28 17.03
C MET A 172 25.90 -14.06 16.21
N ALA A 173 25.89 -13.10 15.29
CA ALA A 173 27.08 -12.77 14.49
C ALA A 173 28.23 -12.26 15.36
N GLU A 174 27.95 -11.45 16.38
CA GLU A 174 28.94 -10.98 17.34
C GLU A 174 29.53 -12.13 18.17
N GLN A 175 28.71 -13.06 18.65
CA GLN A 175 29.19 -14.24 19.38
C GLN A 175 30.08 -15.14 18.51
N LEU A 176 29.71 -15.36 17.25
CA LEU A 176 30.52 -16.14 16.30
C LEU A 176 31.84 -15.44 15.98
N GLN A 177 31.87 -14.11 15.89
CA GLN A 177 33.08 -13.34 15.64
C GLN A 177 34.06 -13.38 16.83
N ALA A 178 33.55 -13.54 18.06
CA ALA A 178 34.34 -13.57 19.28
C ALA A 178 34.84 -14.98 19.67
N ALA A 179 34.40 -16.02 18.97
CA ALA A 179 34.81 -17.42 19.19
C ALA A 179 36.08 -17.77 18.41
#